data_AF-A0A7W7PLT8-F1
#
_entry.id   AF-A0A7W7PLT8-F1
#
_cell.length_a   1.000
_cell.length_b   1.000
_cell.length_c   1.000
_cell.angle_alpha   90.00
_cell.angle_beta   90.00
_cell.angle_gamma   90.00
#
_symmetry.space_group_name_H-M   'P 1'
#
loop_
_entity.id
_entity.type
_entity.pdbx_description
1 polymer ?
#
loop_
_entity_poly.entity_id
_entity_poly.type
_entity_poly.pdbx_seq_one_letter_code
_entity_poly.pdbx_strand_id
1 'polypeptide(L)'
;MSGATVWLTGLPSAGKTTIARTLAGRLRGEGHRVEVLDGDEIREFLSAGLGFSREDRHTNVQRIGFVARLLASHGVTVLVPVIAPYEKSRATVRELHRAHGTGYLEVHVATPVEVCSVRDVKGLYARQAAGELTGLTGVDDPYETPAAPDLRIAAHEQGVEESAGALYALLGERGLI
;
A
#
# COMPACT_ATOMS: atom_id res chain seq x y z
N MET A 1 -6.70 -7.10 21.54
CA MET A 1 -5.69 -7.13 20.46
C MET A 1 -5.48 -5.71 19.97
N SER A 2 -4.23 -5.27 19.84
CA SER A 2 -3.89 -3.96 19.27
C SER A 2 -4.06 -4.01 17.75
N GLY A 3 -4.72 -3.01 17.17
CA GLY A 3 -4.78 -2.85 15.72
C GLY A 3 -3.53 -2.17 15.18
N ALA A 4 -3.31 -2.30 13.87
CA ALA A 4 -2.17 -1.69 13.19
C ALA A 4 -2.46 -1.47 11.72
N THR A 5 -1.73 -0.54 11.11
CA THR A 5 -1.75 -0.32 9.66
C THR A 5 -0.51 -0.94 9.03
N VAL A 6 -0.70 -1.84 8.07
CA VAL A 6 0.33 -2.31 7.15
C VAL A 6 0.18 -1.53 5.85
N TRP A 7 1.11 -0.62 5.60
CA TRP A 7 1.10 0.28 4.46
C TRP A 7 1.97 -0.29 3.33
N LEU A 8 1.33 -0.93 2.34
CA LEU A 8 2.05 -1.50 1.19
C LEU A 8 2.18 -0.43 0.10
N THR A 9 3.40 0.01 -0.18
CA THR A 9 3.76 0.96 -1.24
C THR A 9 4.59 0.29 -2.34
N GLY A 10 4.46 0.75 -3.57
CA GLY A 10 5.15 0.18 -4.73
C GLY A 10 4.50 0.60 -6.04
N LEU A 11 5.16 0.33 -7.16
CA LEU A 11 4.70 0.68 -8.51
C LEU A 11 3.31 0.07 -8.85
N PRO A 12 2.54 0.67 -9.78
CA PRO A 12 1.40 -0.01 -10.40
C PRO A 12 1.76 -1.43 -10.83
N SER A 13 0.84 -2.39 -10.73
CA SER A 13 1.11 -3.80 -11.09
C SER A 13 2.21 -4.53 -10.29
N ALA A 14 2.74 -3.94 -9.22
CA ALA A 14 3.79 -4.57 -8.40
C ALA A 14 3.34 -5.81 -7.60
N GLY A 15 2.04 -6.01 -7.36
CA GLY A 15 1.48 -7.15 -6.61
C GLY A 15 0.89 -6.81 -5.23
N LYS A 16 0.85 -5.54 -4.86
CA LYS A 16 0.39 -5.06 -3.53
C LYS A 16 -0.98 -5.59 -3.11
N THR A 17 -2.01 -5.40 -3.95
CA THR A 17 -3.40 -5.80 -3.64
C THR A 17 -3.51 -7.31 -3.48
N THR A 18 -2.81 -8.09 -4.31
CA THR A 18 -2.79 -9.55 -4.25
C THR A 18 -2.19 -10.03 -2.92
N ILE A 19 -1.01 -9.51 -2.55
CA ILE A 19 -0.36 -9.84 -1.28
C ILE A 19 -1.23 -9.45 -0.08
N ALA A 20 -1.81 -8.25 -0.09
CA ALA A 20 -2.69 -7.76 0.97
C ALA A 20 -3.92 -8.65 1.14
N ARG A 21 -4.58 -9.05 0.04
CA ARG A 21 -5.76 -9.92 0.10
C ARG A 21 -5.44 -11.34 0.59
N THR A 22 -4.30 -11.91 0.17
CA THR A 22 -3.83 -13.21 0.67
C THR A 22 -3.60 -13.17 2.18
N LEU A 23 -2.87 -12.17 2.67
CA LEU A 23 -2.66 -11.99 4.11
C LEU A 23 -3.99 -11.76 4.86
N ALA A 24 -4.90 -10.96 4.29
CA ALA A 24 -6.21 -10.72 4.90
C ALA A 24 -7.02 -12.01 5.06
N GLY A 25 -7.00 -12.89 4.04
CA GLY A 25 -7.68 -14.18 4.10
C GLY A 25 -7.16 -15.04 5.26
N ARG A 26 -5.83 -15.14 5.39
CA ARG A 26 -5.19 -15.86 6.48
C ARG A 26 -5.58 -15.31 7.85
N LEU A 27 -5.37 -14.00 8.07
CA LEU A 27 -5.64 -13.35 9.36
C LEU A 27 -7.13 -13.43 9.76
N ARG A 28 -8.06 -13.31 8.81
CA ARG A 28 -9.49 -13.50 9.07
C ARG A 28 -9.82 -14.93 9.46
N GLY A 29 -9.18 -15.91 8.83
CA GLY A 29 -9.29 -17.33 9.20
C GLY A 29 -8.81 -17.64 10.62
N GLU A 30 -7.86 -16.85 11.12
CA GLU A 30 -7.33 -16.91 12.49
C GLU A 30 -8.15 -16.06 13.50
N GLY A 31 -9.24 -15.42 13.06
CA GLY A 31 -10.14 -14.65 13.93
C GLY A 31 -9.73 -13.19 14.16
N HIS A 32 -8.71 -12.69 13.47
CA HIS A 32 -8.35 -11.27 13.54
C HIS A 32 -9.37 -10.40 12.80
N ARG A 33 -9.60 -9.19 13.32
CA ARG A 33 -10.37 -8.16 12.63
C ARG A 33 -9.48 -7.50 11.58
N VAL A 34 -9.81 -7.66 10.31
CA VAL A 34 -8.97 -7.18 9.20
C VAL A 34 -9.78 -6.44 8.16
N GLU A 35 -9.26 -5.30 7.73
CA GLU A 35 -9.81 -4.53 6.61
C GLU A 35 -8.74 -4.28 5.54
N VAL A 36 -9.14 -4.30 4.27
CA VAL A 36 -8.25 -3.96 3.14
C VAL A 36 -8.75 -2.66 2.54
N LEU A 37 -7.98 -1.58 2.67
CA LEU A 37 -8.31 -0.30 2.05
C LEU A 37 -7.67 -0.22 0.66
N ASP A 38 -8.39 -0.71 -0.36
CA ASP A 38 -7.91 -0.65 -1.74
C ASP A 38 -7.86 0.80 -2.24
N GLY A 39 -6.73 1.18 -2.83
CA GLY A 39 -6.50 2.55 -3.29
C GLY A 39 -7.47 3.02 -4.38
N ASP A 40 -8.00 2.12 -5.21
CA ASP A 40 -8.97 2.48 -6.25
C ASP A 40 -10.35 2.73 -5.64
N GLU A 41 -10.81 1.84 -4.74
CA GLU A 41 -12.11 1.98 -4.06
C GLU A 41 -12.15 3.25 -3.19
N ILE A 42 -11.08 3.51 -2.42
CA ILE A 42 -11.00 4.75 -1.63
C ILE A 42 -11.02 5.97 -2.55
N ARG A 43 -10.37 5.87 -3.72
CA ARG A 43 -10.34 6.99 -4.66
C ARG A 43 -11.70 7.27 -5.27
N GLU A 44 -12.49 6.25 -5.54
CA GLU A 44 -13.86 6.36 -6.05
C GLU A 44 -14.79 7.05 -5.03
N PHE A 45 -14.73 6.67 -3.75
CA PHE A 45 -15.72 7.14 -2.76
C PHE A 45 -15.26 8.30 -1.87
N LEU A 46 -14.00 8.30 -1.41
CA LEU A 46 -13.50 9.30 -0.47
C LEU A 46 -12.59 10.34 -1.12
N SER A 47 -12.09 10.07 -2.32
CA SER A 47 -11.27 11.00 -3.09
C SER A 47 -11.85 11.33 -4.47
N ALA A 48 -13.18 11.20 -4.62
CA ALA A 48 -13.90 11.68 -5.78
C ALA A 48 -13.54 13.16 -6.05
N GLY A 49 -13.21 13.46 -7.31
CA GLY A 49 -12.81 14.80 -7.75
C GLY A 49 -11.32 15.13 -7.60
N LEU A 50 -10.50 14.31 -6.92
CA LEU A 50 -9.05 14.50 -6.93
C LEU A 50 -8.44 14.03 -8.25
N GLY A 51 -7.57 14.86 -8.83
CA GLY A 51 -6.77 14.52 -9.99
C GLY A 51 -5.61 13.58 -9.65
N PHE A 52 -4.52 13.73 -10.40
CA PHE A 52 -3.27 12.99 -10.23
C PHE A 52 -2.06 13.92 -10.04
N SER A 53 -2.32 15.19 -9.71
CA SER A 53 -1.26 16.11 -9.32
C SER A 53 -0.55 15.62 -8.06
N ARG A 54 0.66 16.14 -7.80
CA ARG A 54 1.39 15.82 -6.57
C ARG A 54 0.59 16.14 -5.31
N GLU A 55 -0.15 17.26 -5.33
CA GLU A 55 -1.00 17.70 -4.22
C GLU A 55 -2.22 16.77 -4.06
N ASP A 56 -2.92 16.45 -5.14
CA ASP A 56 -4.05 15.50 -5.11
C ASP A 56 -3.63 14.13 -4.57
N ARG A 57 -2.48 13.63 -5.02
CA ARG A 57 -1.91 12.36 -4.54
C ARG A 57 -1.55 12.45 -3.06
N HIS A 58 -1.02 13.57 -2.60
CA HIS A 58 -0.73 13.81 -1.19
C HIS A 58 -2.02 13.79 -0.36
N THR A 59 -3.04 14.54 -0.76
CA THR A 59 -4.35 14.57 -0.08
C THR A 59 -5.01 13.19 -0.07
N ASN A 60 -4.96 12.44 -1.17
CA ASN A 60 -5.48 11.08 -1.21
C ASN A 60 -4.78 10.16 -0.19
N VAL A 61 -3.45 10.21 -0.12
CA VAL A 61 -2.67 9.43 0.86
C VAL A 61 -3.01 9.84 2.29
N GLN A 62 -3.19 11.13 2.58
CA GLN A 62 -3.62 11.59 3.91
C GLN A 62 -5.01 11.09 4.29
N ARG A 63 -5.97 11.12 3.36
CA ARG A 63 -7.34 10.60 3.58
C ARG A 63 -7.33 9.11 3.92
N ILE A 64 -6.62 8.31 3.12
CA ILE A 64 -6.44 6.88 3.38
C ILE A 64 -5.77 6.65 4.75
N GLY A 65 -4.70 7.41 5.03
CA GLY A 65 -3.98 7.33 6.31
C GLY A 65 -4.85 7.63 7.52
N PHE A 66 -5.77 8.61 7.41
CA PHE A 66 -6.73 8.93 8.46
C PHE A 66 -7.69 7.77 8.75
N VAL A 67 -8.29 7.19 7.71
CA VAL A 67 -9.21 6.05 7.84
C VAL A 67 -8.49 4.84 8.40
N ALA A 68 -7.29 4.52 7.89
CA ALA A 68 -6.48 3.41 8.36
C ALA A 68 -6.14 3.55 9.85
N ARG A 69 -5.66 4.72 10.26
CA ARG A 69 -5.37 5.01 11.68
C ARG A 69 -6.63 4.91 12.55
N LEU A 70 -7.78 5.37 12.07
CA LEU A 70 -9.05 5.27 12.80
C LEU A 70 -9.39 3.81 13.07
N LEU A 71 -9.42 2.97 12.03
CA LEU A 71 -9.70 1.54 12.15
C LEU A 71 -8.67 0.83 13.04
N ALA A 72 -7.38 1.15 12.89
CA ALA A 72 -6.31 0.61 13.72
C ALA A 72 -6.50 0.92 15.21
N SER A 73 -6.92 2.15 15.54
CA SER A 73 -7.23 2.54 16.93
C SER A 73 -8.39 1.75 17.55
N HIS A 74 -9.22 1.11 16.72
CA HIS A 74 -10.31 0.23 17.14
C HIS A 74 -9.96 -1.26 17.06
N GLY A 75 -8.68 -1.62 16.99
CA GLY A 75 -8.24 -3.02 17.05
C GLY A 75 -8.34 -3.77 15.72
N VAL A 76 -8.39 -3.06 14.60
CA VAL A 76 -8.40 -3.65 13.25
C VAL A 76 -6.99 -3.66 12.67
N THR A 77 -6.56 -4.78 12.08
CA THR A 77 -5.37 -4.82 11.23
C THR A 77 -5.77 -4.33 9.85
N VAL A 78 -5.27 -3.16 9.46
CA VAL A 78 -5.63 -2.50 8.21
C VAL A 78 -4.52 -2.72 7.20
N LEU A 79 -4.82 -3.37 6.08
CA LEU A 79 -3.88 -3.57 4.98
C LEU A 79 -4.17 -2.53 3.90
N VAL A 80 -3.20 -1.69 3.57
CA VAL A 80 -3.39 -0.55 2.67
C VAL A 80 -2.50 -0.71 1.44
N PRO A 81 -2.97 -1.39 0.38
CA PRO A 81 -2.25 -1.52 -0.88
C PRO A 81 -2.42 -0.28 -1.77
N VAL A 82 -1.46 0.65 -1.72
CA VAL A 82 -1.51 1.93 -2.45
C VAL A 82 -0.18 2.24 -3.14
N ILE A 83 -0.17 3.14 -4.13
CA ILE A 83 1.09 3.53 -4.77
C ILE A 83 1.92 4.39 -3.79
N ALA A 84 1.33 5.46 -3.24
CA ALA A 84 1.96 6.41 -2.32
C ALA A 84 3.39 6.81 -2.74
N PRO A 85 3.56 7.46 -3.92
CA PRO A 85 4.86 7.61 -4.55
C PRO A 85 5.84 8.51 -3.81
N TYR A 86 5.36 9.48 -3.04
CA TYR A 86 6.19 10.48 -2.39
C TYR A 86 6.45 10.12 -0.92
N GLU A 87 7.72 10.18 -0.52
CA GLU A 87 8.20 9.94 0.84
C GLU A 87 7.51 10.86 1.84
N LYS A 88 7.36 12.15 1.52
CA LYS A 88 6.66 13.12 2.37
C LYS A 88 5.24 12.66 2.72
N SER A 89 4.52 12.10 1.75
CA SER A 89 3.16 11.59 1.97
C SER A 89 3.14 10.39 2.90
N ARG A 90 4.05 9.42 2.69
CA ARG A 90 4.17 8.24 3.56
C ARG A 90 4.60 8.62 4.98
N ALA A 91 5.58 9.53 5.12
CA ALA A 91 6.03 10.06 6.39
C ALA A 91 4.91 10.77 7.17
N THR A 92 4.03 11.49 6.49
CA THR A 92 2.86 12.14 7.12
C THR A 92 1.90 11.10 7.70
N VAL A 93 1.65 9.99 7.01
CA VAL A 93 0.81 8.90 7.54
C VAL A 93 1.48 8.19 8.71
N ARG A 94 2.79 7.95 8.62
CA ARG A 94 3.58 7.37 9.73
C ARG A 94 3.50 8.27 10.98
N GLU A 95 3.69 9.57 10.82
CA GLU A 95 3.60 10.54 11.91
C GLU A 95 2.19 10.60 12.50
N LEU A 96 1.16 10.56 11.66
CA LEU A 96 -0.22 10.50 12.10
C LEU A 96 -0.47 9.29 13.01
N HIS A 97 0.07 8.11 12.68
CA HIS A 97 -0.05 6.92 13.52
C HIS A 97 0.75 7.05 14.82
N ARG A 98 1.98 7.58 14.75
CA ARG A 98 2.83 7.82 15.91
C ARG A 98 2.17 8.76 16.91
N ALA A 99 1.61 9.87 16.46
CA ALA A 99 0.94 10.86 17.30
C ALA A 99 -0.30 10.30 18.03
N HIS A 100 -0.91 9.23 17.50
CA HIS A 100 -2.08 8.59 18.09
C HIS A 100 -1.78 7.25 18.78
N GLY A 101 -0.50 6.86 18.89
CA GLY A 101 -0.10 5.60 19.51
C GLY A 101 -0.62 4.35 18.80
N THR A 102 -0.88 4.42 17.49
CA THR A 102 -1.36 3.27 16.69
C THR A 102 -0.21 2.63 15.92
N GLY A 103 -0.23 1.30 15.78
CA GLY A 103 0.79 0.56 15.03
C GLY A 103 0.82 0.95 13.56
N TYR A 104 2.02 1.10 13.00
CA TYR A 104 2.25 1.40 11.57
C TYR A 104 3.50 0.69 11.08
N LEU A 105 3.36 -0.03 9.97
CA LEU A 105 4.45 -0.70 9.26
C LEU A 105 4.46 -0.25 7.80
N GLU A 106 5.60 0.21 7.28
CA GLU A 106 5.77 0.52 5.87
C GLU A 106 6.40 -0.66 5.14
N VAL A 107 5.71 -1.17 4.13
CA VAL A 107 6.14 -2.31 3.32
C VAL A 107 6.37 -1.84 1.90
N HIS A 108 7.59 -2.02 1.40
CA HIS A 108 7.92 -1.73 0.01
C HIS A 108 7.78 -2.99 -0.85
N VAL A 109 6.81 -3.02 -1.76
CA VAL A 109 6.69 -4.06 -2.79
C VAL A 109 7.54 -3.66 -3.99
N ALA A 110 8.80 -4.09 -3.94
CA ALA A 110 9.91 -3.70 -4.80
C ALA A 110 9.95 -4.50 -6.13
N THR A 111 8.83 -4.54 -6.84
CA THR A 111 8.80 -5.13 -8.18
C THR A 111 9.32 -4.12 -9.20
N PRO A 112 10.36 -4.45 -10.01
CA PRO A 112 10.91 -3.56 -11.02
C PRO A 112 9.88 -3.09 -12.04
N VAL A 113 10.09 -1.91 -12.62
CA VAL A 113 9.15 -1.31 -13.58
C VAL A 113 9.00 -2.16 -14.83
N GLU A 114 10.06 -2.85 -15.27
CA GLU A 114 10.09 -3.75 -16.42
C GLU A 114 9.17 -4.95 -16.21
N VAL A 115 9.12 -5.47 -14.98
CA VAL A 115 8.21 -6.56 -14.63
C VAL A 115 6.78 -6.03 -14.48
N CYS A 116 6.61 -4.85 -13.89
CA CYS A 116 5.30 -4.21 -13.72
C CYS A 116 4.65 -3.88 -15.07
N SER A 117 5.43 -3.40 -16.05
CA SER A 117 4.96 -3.05 -17.39
C SER A 117 4.60 -4.28 -18.22
N VAL A 118 5.29 -5.41 -18.03
CA VAL A 118 4.90 -6.68 -18.65
C VAL A 118 3.59 -7.22 -18.03
N ARG A 119 3.43 -7.09 -16.71
CA ARG A 119 2.22 -7.55 -16.01
C ARG A 119 0.98 -6.74 -16.38
N ASP A 120 1.13 -5.42 -16.50
CA ASP A 120 0.12 -4.40 -16.83
C ASP A 120 -1.34 -4.74 -16.49
N VAL A 121 -1.59 -5.14 -15.24
CA VAL A 121 -2.87 -5.72 -14.80
C VAL A 121 -4.06 -4.79 -15.08
N LYS A 122 -3.82 -3.47 -15.13
CA LYS A 122 -4.84 -2.44 -15.32
C LYS A 122 -4.71 -1.72 -16.68
N GLY A 123 -3.83 -2.17 -17.57
CA GLY A 123 -3.59 -1.52 -18.87
C GLY A 123 -2.97 -0.12 -18.78
N LEU A 124 -2.41 0.26 -17.64
CA LEU A 124 -1.90 1.62 -17.41
C LEU A 124 -0.61 1.87 -18.19
N TYR A 125 0.26 0.87 -18.27
CA TYR A 125 1.52 0.99 -19.01
C TYR A 125 1.26 1.04 -20.52
N ALA A 126 0.36 0.20 -21.04
CA ALA A 126 -0.03 0.23 -22.44
C ALA A 126 -0.68 1.56 -22.83
N ARG A 127 -1.59 2.09 -22.00
CA ARG A 127 -2.23 3.40 -22.24
C ARG A 127 -1.23 4.56 -22.19
N GLN A 128 -0.25 4.50 -21.30
CA GLN A 128 0.82 5.50 -21.27
C GLN A 128 1.69 5.43 -22.53
N ALA A 129 2.06 4.22 -22.96
CA ALA A 129 2.83 4.02 -24.20
C ALA A 129 2.06 4.50 -25.46
N ALA A 130 0.73 4.42 -25.45
CA ALA A 130 -0.14 4.95 -26.49
C ALA A 130 -0.37 6.48 -26.40
N GLY A 131 0.13 7.16 -25.37
CA GLY A 131 -0.08 8.59 -25.14
C GLY A 131 -1.46 8.96 -24.57
N GLU A 132 -2.26 7.97 -24.15
CA GLU A 132 -3.62 8.15 -23.61
C GLU A 132 -3.64 8.42 -22.10
N LEU A 133 -2.50 8.22 -21.44
CA LEU A 133 -2.30 8.46 -20.01
C LEU A 133 -0.98 9.21 -19.81
N THR A 134 -1.01 10.29 -19.03
CA THR A 134 0.19 11.01 -18.60
C THR A 134 0.32 10.95 -17.08
N GLY A 135 1.53 11.10 -16.56
CA GLY A 135 1.78 11.11 -15.12
C GLY A 135 1.70 9.71 -14.50
N LEU A 136 2.05 8.67 -15.27
CA LEU A 136 2.15 7.31 -14.73
C LEU A 136 3.35 7.22 -13.77
N THR A 137 3.08 6.82 -12.53
CA THR A 137 4.12 6.67 -11.50
C THR A 137 5.15 5.61 -11.89
N GLY A 138 6.44 5.97 -11.82
CA GLY A 138 7.57 5.15 -12.23
C GLY A 138 7.93 5.26 -13.72
N VAL A 139 7.20 6.08 -14.49
CA VAL A 139 7.48 6.38 -15.90
C VAL A 139 7.59 7.89 -16.10
N ASP A 140 6.47 8.62 -15.98
CA ASP A 140 6.42 10.08 -16.18
C ASP A 140 6.40 10.85 -14.84
N ASP A 141 5.93 10.23 -13.76
CA ASP A 141 5.85 10.79 -12.40
C ASP A 141 6.76 9.96 -11.48
N PRO A 142 7.59 10.55 -10.60
CA PRO A 142 8.54 9.80 -9.80
C PRO A 142 7.89 8.83 -8.81
N TYR A 143 8.61 7.76 -8.51
CA TYR A 143 8.38 6.91 -7.35
C TYR A 143 9.60 7.05 -6.41
N GLU A 144 9.44 7.77 -5.31
CA GLU A 144 10.47 7.94 -4.28
C GLU A 144 10.53 6.64 -3.46
N THR A 145 11.48 5.77 -3.82
CA THR A 145 11.65 4.45 -3.18
C THR A 145 11.85 4.60 -1.66
N PRO A 146 11.10 3.87 -0.81
CA PRO A 146 11.31 3.91 0.63
C PRO A 146 12.75 3.54 1.00
N ALA A 147 13.44 4.43 1.71
CA ALA A 147 14.82 4.21 2.14
C ALA A 147 14.91 3.10 3.20
N ALA A 148 14.08 3.19 4.24
CA ALA A 148 14.04 2.28 5.37
C ALA A 148 12.62 1.74 5.65
N PRO A 149 12.03 0.97 4.72
CA PRO A 149 10.76 0.29 4.99
C PRO A 149 10.96 -0.77 6.07
N ASP A 150 9.91 -1.08 6.83
CA ASP A 150 9.89 -2.15 7.82
C ASP A 150 10.04 -3.54 7.17
N LEU A 151 9.64 -3.69 5.91
CA LEU A 151 9.93 -4.85 5.06
C LEU A 151 10.02 -4.45 3.58
N ARG A 152 10.94 -5.08 2.85
CA ARG A 152 11.05 -4.96 1.39
C ARG A 152 10.76 -6.33 0.76
N ILE A 153 9.78 -6.40 -0.13
CA ILE A 153 9.34 -7.62 -0.81
C ILE A 153 9.67 -7.52 -2.30
N ALA A 154 10.54 -8.40 -2.79
CA ALA A 154 10.82 -8.56 -4.21
C ALA A 154 9.79 -9.49 -4.86
N ALA A 155 8.55 -9.03 -5.07
CA ALA A 155 7.42 -9.87 -5.53
C ALA A 155 7.51 -10.37 -7.00
N HIS A 156 8.68 -10.23 -7.63
CA HIS A 156 9.04 -10.83 -8.91
C HIS A 156 9.95 -12.07 -8.74
N GLU A 157 10.56 -12.23 -7.56
CA GLU A 157 11.44 -13.34 -7.23
C GLU A 157 10.76 -14.37 -6.31
N GLN A 158 9.63 -14.01 -5.70
CA GLN A 158 8.91 -14.84 -4.74
C GLN A 158 7.40 -14.88 -5.03
N GLY A 159 6.75 -15.96 -4.58
CA GLY A 159 5.32 -16.17 -4.74
C GLY A 159 4.47 -15.28 -3.83
N VAL A 160 3.16 -15.24 -4.12
CA VAL A 160 2.20 -14.47 -3.29
C VAL A 160 2.11 -15.01 -1.86
N GLU A 161 2.09 -16.33 -1.69
CA GLU A 161 2.02 -16.97 -0.36
C GLU A 161 3.28 -16.71 0.47
N GLU A 162 4.45 -16.74 -0.17
CA GLU A 162 5.73 -16.40 0.47
C GLU A 162 5.76 -14.93 0.90
N SER A 163 5.34 -14.03 0.02
CA SER A 163 5.23 -12.59 0.32
C SER A 163 4.26 -12.31 1.47
N ALA A 164 3.10 -12.97 1.48
CA ALA A 164 2.12 -12.86 2.56
C ALA A 164 2.64 -13.48 3.87
N GLY A 165 3.38 -14.58 3.78
CA GLY A 165 4.07 -15.22 4.89
C GLY A 165 5.12 -14.31 5.53
N ALA A 166 5.90 -13.58 4.73
CA ALA A 166 6.88 -12.60 5.24
C ALA A 166 6.19 -11.45 6.01
N LEU A 167 5.04 -10.97 5.52
CA LEU A 167 4.25 -9.97 6.25
C LEU A 167 3.66 -10.52 7.55
N TYR A 168 3.18 -11.75 7.52
CA TYR A 168 2.68 -12.42 8.72
C TYR A 168 3.78 -12.56 9.78
N ALA A 169 4.98 -12.99 9.37
CA ALA A 169 6.13 -13.08 10.26
C ALA A 169 6.49 -11.72 10.88
N LEU A 170 6.54 -10.65 10.07
CA LEU A 170 6.77 -9.29 10.55
C LEU A 170 5.71 -8.86 11.57
N LEU A 171 4.43 -9.17 11.34
CA LEU A 171 3.36 -8.84 12.30
C LEU A 171 3.58 -9.55 13.64
N GLY A 172 3.98 -10.83 13.63
CA GLY A 172 4.29 -11.59 14.84
C GLY A 172 5.52 -11.05 15.58
N GLU A 173 6.61 -10.75 14.86
CA GLU A 173 7.83 -10.15 15.43
C GLU A 173 7.57 -8.80 16.11
N ARG A 174 6.59 -8.05 15.61
CA ARG A 174 6.18 -6.76 16.16
C ARG A 174 5.08 -6.87 17.23
N GLY A 175 4.62 -8.08 17.55
CA GLY A 175 3.56 -8.33 18.54
C GLY A 175 2.20 -7.77 18.12
N LEU A 176 1.91 -7.75 16.82
CA LEU A 176 0.68 -7.20 16.25
C LEU A 176 -0.38 -8.26 15.91
N ILE A 177 -0.03 -9.53 16.04
CA ILE A 177 -0.91 -10.70 15.93
C ILE A 177 -0.54 -11.72 16.99
#